data_AF-A0A6N8VY32-F1
#
_entry.id   AF-A0A6N8VY32-F1
#
_cell.length_a   1.000
_cell.length_b   1.000
_cell.length_c   1.000
_cell.angle_alpha   90.00
_cell.angle_beta   90.00
_cell.angle_gamma   90.00
#
_symmetry.space_group_name_H-M   'P 1'
#
loop_
_entity.id
_entity.type
_entity.pdbx_description
1 polymer ?
#
loop_
_entity_poly.entity_id
_entity_poly.type
_entity_poly.pdbx_seq_one_letter_code
_entity_poly.pdbx_strand_id
1 'polypeptide(L)'
;MRTLIVLLLGTLIGAAALGGVWAVDRNGEDEQLEVRVSVERLQDGSVEIGLQQRGEDGEWGETKKPERRFLLPETEVGKLKYSSPVVFD
;
A
#
# COMPACT_ATOMS: atom_id res chain seq x y z
N MET A 1 16.92 -42.69 32.65
CA MET A 1 16.58 -42.74 31.20
C MET A 1 15.18 -42.24 30.90
N ARG A 2 14.14 -42.74 31.58
CA ARG A 2 12.74 -42.35 31.33
C ARG A 2 12.45 -40.85 31.49
N THR A 3 13.09 -40.18 32.45
CA THR A 3 12.96 -38.72 32.69
C THR A 3 13.63 -37.85 31.62
N LEU A 4 14.71 -38.35 31.01
CA LEU A 4 15.45 -37.64 29.97
C LEU A 4 14.70 -37.62 28.64
N ILE A 5 13.99 -38.71 28.33
CA ILE A 5 13.15 -38.86 27.12
C ILE A 5 11.95 -37.90 27.18
N VAL A 6 11.33 -37.74 28.34
CA VAL A 6 10.17 -36.84 28.52
C VAL A 6 10.57 -35.37 28.36
N LEU A 7 11.74 -34.99 28.86
CA LEU A 7 12.26 -33.62 28.69
C LEU A 7 12.57 -33.33 27.22
N LEU A 8 13.27 -34.22 26.51
CA LEU A 8 13.56 -34.06 25.08
C LEU A 8 12.28 -33.97 24.22
N LEU A 9 11.25 -34.75 24.54
CA LEU A 9 9.97 -34.70 23.83
C LEU A 9 9.22 -33.39 24.08
N GLY A 10 9.26 -32.88 25.32
CA GLY A 10 8.68 -31.58 25.69
C GLY A 10 9.34 -30.41 24.96
N THR A 11 10.67 -30.42 24.82
CA THR A 11 11.39 -29.38 24.06
C THR A 11 11.09 -29.46 22.56
N LEU A 12 10.94 -30.67 22.00
CA LEU A 12 10.63 -30.85 20.57
C LEU A 12 9.25 -30.29 20.20
N ILE A 13 8.25 -30.52 21.07
CA ILE A 13 6.88 -29.98 20.89
C ILE A 13 6.86 -28.46 21.11
N GLY A 14 7.60 -27.96 22.10
CA GLY A 14 7.76 -26.52 22.33
C GLY A 14 8.44 -25.79 21.17
N ALA A 15 9.47 -26.39 20.55
CA ALA A 15 10.16 -25.82 19.40
C ALA A 15 9.30 -25.84 18.12
N ALA A 16 8.48 -26.88 17.91
CA ALA A 16 7.53 -26.92 16.79
C ALA A 16 6.41 -25.88 16.93
N ALA A 17 5.92 -25.65 18.15
CA ALA A 17 4.92 -24.60 18.43
C ALA A 17 5.50 -23.18 18.28
N LEU A 18 6.77 -22.96 18.64
CA LEU A 18 7.44 -21.67 18.45
C LEU A 18 7.91 -21.45 17.01
N GLY A 19 8.28 -22.50 16.27
CA GLY A 19 8.64 -22.43 14.85
C GLY A 19 7.43 -22.21 13.93
N GLY A 20 6.25 -22.70 14.31
CA GLY A 20 5.00 -22.51 13.56
C GLY A 20 4.50 -21.06 13.54
N VAL A 21 4.87 -20.23 14.52
CA VAL A 21 4.48 -18.82 14.57
C VAL A 21 5.32 -17.95 13.62
N TRP A 22 6.55 -18.35 13.30
CA TRP A 22 7.36 -17.68 12.26
C TRP A 22 7.03 -18.16 10.84
N ALA A 23 6.18 -19.19 10.70
CA ALA A 23 5.68 -19.64 9.40
C ALA A 23 4.47 -18.81 8.92
N VAL A 24 3.98 -17.87 9.75
CA VAL A 24 2.99 -16.85 9.36
C VAL A 24 3.74 -15.59 8.93
N ASP A 25 4.51 -15.68 7.85
CA ASP A 25 4.72 -14.53 6.94
C ASP A 25 5.43 -14.93 5.63
N ARG A 26 4.83 -15.85 4.87
CA ARG A 26 5.31 -16.18 3.51
C ARG A 26 4.20 -16.29 2.46
N ASN A 27 3.05 -15.68 2.76
CA ASN A 27 1.89 -15.64 1.86
C ASN A 27 1.42 -14.21 1.57
N GLY A 28 2.24 -13.21 1.88
CA GLY A 28 1.89 -11.79 1.73
C GLY A 28 3.02 -11.02 1.05
N GLU A 29 3.46 -11.46 -0.12
CA GLU A 29 3.87 -10.48 -1.12
C GLU A 29 2.58 -9.76 -1.55
N ASP A 30 2.03 -8.93 -0.65
CA ASP A 30 1.13 -7.88 -1.09
C ASP A 30 1.98 -7.06 -2.04
N GLU A 31 1.76 -7.19 -3.34
CA GLU A 31 2.24 -6.23 -4.34
C GLU A 31 1.75 -4.87 -3.87
N GLN A 32 2.60 -4.20 -3.09
CA GLN A 32 2.19 -3.03 -2.33
C GLN A 32 2.11 -1.91 -3.35
N LEU A 33 0.89 -1.67 -3.83
CA LEU A 33 0.60 -0.66 -4.84
C LEU A 33 1.06 0.70 -4.35
N GLU A 34 2.22 1.16 -4.83
CA GLU A 34 2.74 2.47 -4.51
C GLU A 34 2.19 3.50 -5.49
N VAL A 35 1.46 4.49 -4.96
CA VAL A 35 0.87 5.58 -5.72
C VAL A 35 1.40 6.92 -5.21
N ARG A 36 1.72 7.82 -6.14
CA ARG A 36 2.08 9.21 -5.86
C ARG A 36 1.01 10.13 -6.41
N VAL A 37 0.63 11.12 -5.61
CA VAL A 37 -0.27 12.21 -6.03
C VAL A 37 0.57 13.44 -6.33
N SER A 38 0.43 14.01 -7.52
CA SER A 38 0.98 15.31 -7.89
C SER A 38 -0.10 16.38 -7.80
N VAL A 39 0.30 17.56 -7.34
CA VAL A 39 -0.60 18.70 -7.13
C VAL A 39 0.10 19.95 -7.65
N GLU A 40 -0.54 20.64 -8.58
CA GLU A 40 -0.03 21.89 -9.15
C GLU A 40 -1.05 23.00 -8.95
N ARG A 41 -0.59 24.17 -8.47
CA ARG A 41 -1.43 25.36 -8.40
C ARG A 41 -1.22 26.19 -9.67
N LEU A 42 -2.31 26.46 -10.38
CA LEU A 42 -2.32 27.21 -11.62
C LEU A 42 -2.43 28.72 -11.37
N GLN A 43 -2.21 29.51 -12.43
CA GLN A 43 -2.21 30.97 -12.35
C GLN A 43 -3.57 31.56 -11.95
N ASP A 44 -4.66 30.91 -12.34
CA ASP A 44 -6.03 31.30 -11.96
C ASP A 44 -6.39 30.90 -10.52
N GLY A 45 -5.44 30.29 -9.79
CA GLY A 45 -5.60 29.86 -8.41
C GLY A 45 -6.22 28.47 -8.27
N SER A 46 -6.68 27.85 -9.36
CA SER A 46 -7.14 26.47 -9.34
C SER A 46 -5.99 25.52 -9.03
N VAL A 47 -6.34 24.32 -8.58
CA VAL A 47 -5.39 23.24 -8.33
C VAL A 47 -5.69 22.09 -9.27
N GLU A 48 -4.68 21.63 -10.00
CA GLU A 48 -4.74 20.43 -10.83
C GLU A 48 -4.09 19.24 -10.10
N ILE A 49 -4.76 18.10 -10.13
CA ILE A 49 -4.30 16.85 -9.52
C ILE A 49 -3.86 15.84 -10.60
N GLY A 50 -2.76 15.13 -10.36
CA GLY A 50 -2.30 14.00 -11.14
C GLY A 50 -1.94 12.81 -10.26
N LEU A 51 -1.83 11.62 -10.87
CA LEU A 51 -1.41 10.40 -10.19
C LEU A 51 -0.34 9.68 -10.99
N GLN A 52 0.61 9.07 -10.27
CA GLN A 52 1.61 8.15 -10.81
C GLN A 52 1.55 6.85 -10.00
N GLN A 53 1.78 5.72 -10.67
CA GLN A 53 1.96 4.43 -10.03
C GLN A 53 3.40 4.00 -10.19
N ARG A 54 3.95 3.34 -9.16
CA ARG A 54 5.25 2.71 -9.24
C ARG A 54 5.14 1.38 -9.98
N GLY A 55 5.97 1.20 -11.00
CA GLY A 55 6.06 -0.05 -11.75
C GLY A 55 6.81 -1.13 -11.00
N GLU A 56 6.76 -2.36 -11.53
CA GLU A 56 7.53 -3.50 -11.03
C GLU A 56 9.05 -3.28 -11.10
N ASP A 57 9.51 -2.42 -12.02
CA ASP A 57 10.89 -1.98 -12.15
C ASP A 57 11.33 -1.02 -11.03
N GLY A 58 10.39 -0.61 -10.16
CA GLY A 58 10.63 0.33 -9.07
C GLY A 58 10.66 1.79 -9.53
N GLU A 59 10.38 2.07 -10.80
CA GLU A 59 10.33 3.43 -11.36
C GLU A 59 8.91 3.99 -11.31
N TRP A 60 8.80 5.32 -11.40
CA TRP A 60 7.50 5.98 -11.47
C TRP A 60 7.05 6.07 -12.91
N GLY A 61 5.85 5.55 -13.20
CA GLY A 61 5.20 5.69 -14.49
C GLY A 61 4.80 7.13 -14.81
N GLU A 62 4.24 7.31 -16.00
CA GLU A 62 3.73 8.61 -16.45
C GLU A 62 2.64 9.15 -15.52
N THR A 63 2.53 10.48 -15.44
CA THR A 63 1.44 11.12 -14.69
C THR A 63 0.14 10.98 -15.46
N LYS A 64 -0.77 10.13 -14.95
CA LYS A 64 -2.15 10.04 -15.43
C LYS A 64 -2.99 11.12 -14.75
N LYS A 65 -3.78 11.84 -15.53
CA LYS A 65 -4.62 12.96 -15.09
C LYS A 65 -6.09 12.51 -15.02
N PRO A 66 -6.75 12.52 -13.83
CA PRO A 66 -8.17 12.20 -13.71
C PRO A 66 -9.04 13.10 -14.60
N GLU A 67 -10.23 12.61 -14.97
CA GLU A 67 -11.22 13.43 -15.68
C GLU A 67 -11.65 14.64 -14.82
N ARG A 68 -11.90 14.41 -13.53
CA ARG A 68 -12.30 15.47 -12.58
C ARG A 68 -11.13 15.89 -11.69
N ARG A 69 -10.09 16.44 -12.32
CA ARG A 69 -8.81 16.77 -11.68
C ARG A 69 -8.65 18.20 -11.16
N PHE A 70 -9.64 19.06 -11.34
CA PHE A 70 -9.53 20.47 -10.93
C PHE A 70 -10.29 20.74 -9.64
N LEU A 71 -9.60 21.40 -8.71
CA LEU A 71 -10.20 22.04 -7.56
C LEU A 71 -10.20 23.56 -7.80
N LEU A 72 -11.38 24.15 -7.90
CA LEU A 72 -11.51 25.59 -8.14
C LEU A 72 -11.27 26.40 -6.85
N PRO A 73 -10.78 27.65 -6.92
CA PRO A 73 -10.51 28.48 -5.74
C PRO A 73 -11.69 28.63 -4.78
N GLU A 74 -12.91 28.70 -5.31
CA GLU A 74 -14.17 28.87 -4.59
C GLU A 74 -14.73 27.56 -3.98
N THR A 75 -13.96 26.47 -4.08
CA THR A 75 -14.41 25.17 -3.60
C THR A 75 -14.59 25.14 -2.08
N GLU A 76 -15.80 24.83 -1.62
CA GLU A 76 -16.13 24.74 -0.19
C GLU A 76 -15.29 23.67 0.54
N VAL A 77 -14.73 24.05 1.69
CA VAL A 77 -13.90 23.20 2.56
C VAL A 77 -14.76 22.17 3.31
N GLY A 78 -14.19 20.98 3.55
CA GLY A 78 -14.80 19.96 4.42
C GLY A 78 -15.81 19.04 3.74
N LYS A 79 -15.91 19.07 2.40
CA LYS A 79 -16.79 18.17 1.63
C LYS A 79 -16.03 17.54 0.47
N LEU A 80 -16.29 16.26 0.21
CA LEU A 80 -15.85 15.62 -1.03
C LEU A 80 -16.58 16.29 -2.21
N LYS A 81 -15.83 16.68 -3.24
CA LYS A 81 -16.40 17.40 -4.40
C LYS A 81 -16.47 16.53 -5.62
N TYR A 82 -15.35 15.93 -5.98
CA TYR A 82 -15.24 15.10 -7.17
C TYR A 82 -14.53 13.79 -6.84
N SER A 83 -14.93 12.76 -7.58
CA SER A 83 -14.21 11.51 -7.70
C SER A 83 -14.35 11.07 -9.15
N SER A 84 -13.24 10.60 -9.72
CA SER A 84 -13.19 9.97 -11.03
C SER A 84 -12.09 8.91 -11.00
N PRO A 85 -12.32 7.74 -11.61
CA PRO A 85 -11.30 6.69 -11.65
C PRO A 85 -10.09 7.13 -12.46
N VAL A 86 -8.94 6.54 -12.12
CA VAL A 86 -7.74 6.54 -12.96
C VAL A 86 -7.35 5.09 -13.17
N VAL A 87 -7.17 4.71 -14.44
CA VAL A 87 -6.82 3.34 -14.80
C VAL A 87 -5.32 3.27 -15.05
N PHE A 88 -4.65 2.39 -14.32
CA PHE A 88 -3.26 2.00 -14.56
C PHE A 88 -3.24 0.60 -15.19
N ASP A 89 -2.23 0.37 -16.02
CA ASP A 89 -2.06 -0.88 -16.77
C ASP A 89 -1.12 -1.82 -16.01
#